data_AF-A0A564Z5H3-F1
#
_entry.id   AF-A0A564Z5H3-F1
#
_cell.length_a   1.000
_cell.length_b   1.000
_cell.length_c   1.000
_cell.angle_alpha   90.00
_cell.angle_beta   90.00
_cell.angle_gamma   90.00
#
_symmetry.space_group_name_H-M   'P 1'
#
loop_
_entity.id
_entity.type
_entity.pdbx_description
1 polymer ?
#
loop_
_entity_poly.entity_id
_entity_poly.type
_entity_poly.pdbx_seq_one_letter_code
_entity_poly.pdbx_strand_id
1 'polypeptide(L)'
;MVDDWVIKTMYATKRRRKNTKMVTNQLTEIGYKVESGSGNTKSNPSKRHRERLNAELEHLASLLPFEQSVIAKLDKLSILRLAVSYLRMKGYFQALSYDHPMLEQHRLVSHLYHCPLDIVQLEGEASLQALNGFIFIVSCDGEVFSVCKTVEHYLGFHQSDILHQSVMELIHSED
;
A
#
# COMPACT_ATOMS: atom_id res chain seq x y z
N MET A 1 35.59 -17.37 -43.74
CA MET A 1 35.57 -18.52 -42.81
C MET A 1 35.52 -17.95 -41.41
N VAL A 2 34.33 -17.88 -40.82
CA VAL A 2 34.16 -17.40 -39.44
C VAL A 2 34.23 -18.64 -38.56
N ASP A 3 35.12 -18.62 -37.56
CA ASP A 3 35.47 -19.80 -36.77
C ASP A 3 34.25 -20.42 -36.08
N ASP A 4 34.08 -21.72 -36.32
CA ASP A 4 33.02 -22.60 -35.78
C ASP A 4 32.88 -22.55 -34.25
N TRP A 5 33.90 -22.02 -33.57
CA TRP A 5 33.93 -21.80 -32.13
C TRP A 5 32.96 -20.69 -31.66
N VAL A 6 32.75 -19.65 -32.47
CA VAL A 6 31.88 -18.51 -32.14
C VAL A 6 30.40 -18.92 -32.17
N ILE A 7 30.01 -19.78 -33.11
CA ILE A 7 28.63 -20.28 -33.22
C ILE A 7 28.29 -21.21 -32.06
N LYS A 8 29.27 -22.03 -31.60
CA LYS A 8 29.07 -23.01 -30.52
C LYS A 8 28.89 -22.36 -29.14
N THR A 9 29.40 -21.15 -28.94
CA THR A 9 29.26 -20.39 -27.68
C THR A 9 28.00 -19.52 -27.65
N MET A 10 27.52 -19.03 -28.81
CA MET A 10 26.31 -18.19 -28.89
C MET A 10 25.00 -18.94 -28.58
N TYR A 11 24.94 -20.26 -28.81
CA TYR A 11 23.74 -21.08 -28.54
C TYR A 11 23.87 -21.97 -27.32
N ALA A 12 24.59 -21.52 -26.28
CA ALA A 12 24.59 -22.20 -24.98
C ALA A 12 23.21 -22.09 -24.32
N THR A 13 22.30 -23.01 -24.67
CA THR A 13 21.01 -23.19 -24.00
C THR A 13 21.31 -23.60 -22.56
N LYS A 14 21.11 -22.67 -21.63
CA LYS A 14 21.23 -22.88 -20.19
C LYS A 14 20.20 -23.94 -19.76
N ARG A 15 20.59 -25.23 -19.85
CA ARG A 15 19.78 -26.37 -19.42
C ARG A 15 19.44 -26.18 -17.95
N ARG A 16 18.17 -25.86 -17.69
CA ARG A 16 17.56 -25.86 -16.35
C ARG A 16 17.74 -27.26 -15.78
N ARG A 17 18.64 -27.41 -14.80
CA ARG A 17 18.74 -28.64 -13.99
C ARG A 17 17.37 -28.85 -13.32
N LYS A 18 16.58 -29.80 -13.83
CA LYS A 18 15.43 -30.33 -13.11
C LYS A 18 16.00 -31.08 -11.91
N ASN A 19 15.59 -30.67 -10.70
CA ASN A 19 15.92 -31.40 -9.48
C ASN A 19 15.20 -32.75 -9.58
N THR A 20 15.93 -33.80 -9.89
CA THR A 20 15.43 -35.17 -9.82
C THR A 20 15.20 -35.47 -8.34
N LYS A 21 13.94 -35.64 -7.94
CA LYS A 21 13.62 -36.15 -6.61
C LYS A 21 14.25 -37.53 -6.49
N MET A 22 15.26 -37.67 -5.63
CA MET A 22 15.77 -38.98 -5.28
C MET A 22 14.67 -39.70 -4.51
N VAL A 23 14.16 -40.78 -5.10
CA VAL A 23 13.33 -41.76 -4.42
C VAL A 23 14.26 -42.52 -3.49
N THR A 24 14.22 -42.19 -2.20
CA THR A 24 14.92 -42.99 -1.19
C THR A 24 14.06 -44.21 -0.91
N ASN A 25 14.56 -45.37 -1.32
CA ASN A 25 14.01 -46.68 -0.94
C ASN A 25 13.95 -46.79 0.59
N GLN A 26 12.77 -47.11 1.10
CA GLN A 26 12.60 -47.47 2.50
C GLN A 26 13.12 -48.90 2.70
N LEU A 27 14.21 -49.02 3.45
CA LEU A 27 14.57 -50.23 4.16
C LEU A 27 14.64 -49.84 5.64
N THR A 28 13.71 -50.44 6.38
CA THR A 28 13.54 -50.34 7.82
C THR A 28 14.72 -50.97 8.53
N GLU A 29 15.43 -50.20 9.34
CA GLU A 29 16.17 -50.74 10.48
C GLU A 29 16.29 -49.71 11.60
N ILE A 30 16.23 -50.24 12.81
CA ILE A 30 15.95 -49.59 14.09
C ILE A 30 17.19 -48.82 14.56
N GLY A 31 17.04 -47.54 14.91
CA GLY A 31 18.12 -46.77 15.54
C GLY A 31 17.90 -45.26 15.53
N TYR A 32 17.86 -44.69 16.73
CA TYR A 32 17.78 -43.27 17.09
C TYR A 32 18.24 -42.29 15.99
N LYS A 33 17.31 -41.51 15.41
CA LYS A 33 17.64 -40.41 14.50
C LYS A 33 17.53 -39.07 15.20
N VAL A 34 18.70 -38.60 15.61
CA VAL A 34 19.09 -37.24 15.99
C VAL A 34 18.38 -36.18 15.14
N GLU A 35 17.84 -35.15 15.81
CA GLU A 35 17.41 -33.89 15.21
C GLU A 35 18.55 -33.29 14.39
N SER A 36 18.56 -33.56 13.09
CA SER A 36 19.49 -32.94 12.17
C SER A 36 18.97 -31.56 11.79
N GLY A 37 19.38 -30.58 12.59
CA GLY A 37 19.77 -29.23 12.20
C GLY A 37 18.96 -28.55 11.11
N SER A 38 18.33 -27.44 11.51
CA SER A 38 17.99 -26.28 10.67
C SER A 38 18.91 -26.15 9.46
N GLY A 39 18.49 -26.78 8.36
CA GLY A 39 19.08 -26.58 7.06
C GLY A 39 18.69 -25.17 6.67
N ASN A 40 19.53 -24.21 7.02
CA ASN A 40 19.50 -22.86 6.48
C ASN A 40 19.69 -22.96 4.96
N THR A 41 18.62 -23.35 4.25
CA THR A 41 18.51 -23.21 2.81
C THR A 41 18.49 -21.72 2.59
N LYS A 42 19.67 -21.11 2.50
CA LYS A 42 19.86 -19.69 2.23
C LYS A 42 18.91 -19.34 1.09
N SER A 43 17.82 -18.64 1.43
CA SER A 43 16.79 -18.32 0.46
C SER A 43 17.49 -17.57 -0.67
N ASN A 44 17.12 -17.86 -1.91
CA ASN A 44 17.82 -17.25 -3.03
C ASN A 44 17.79 -15.71 -2.86
N PRO A 45 18.87 -14.98 -3.18
CA PRO A 45 18.94 -13.55 -2.89
C PRO A 45 17.76 -12.73 -3.42
N SER A 46 17.20 -13.11 -4.58
CA SER A 46 16.01 -12.47 -5.16
C SER A 46 14.75 -12.69 -4.31
N LYS A 47 14.53 -13.90 -3.76
CA LYS A 47 13.43 -14.22 -2.87
C LYS A 47 13.52 -13.38 -1.59
N ARG A 48 14.71 -13.35 -0.96
CA ARG A 48 14.95 -12.54 0.24
C ARG A 48 14.72 -11.05 0.01
N HIS A 49 15.11 -10.54 -1.15
CA HIS A 49 14.85 -9.15 -1.52
C HIS A 49 13.34 -8.88 -1.67
N ARG A 50 12.59 -9.74 -2.36
CA ARG A 50 11.13 -9.60 -2.48
C ARG A 50 10.42 -9.69 -1.12
N GLU A 51 10.86 -10.59 -0.24
CA GLU A 51 10.30 -10.73 1.11
C GLU A 51 10.51 -9.45 1.93
N ARG A 52 11.69 -8.84 1.87
CA ARG A 52 11.95 -7.55 2.50
C ARG A 52 11.07 -6.43 1.95
N LEU A 53 10.97 -6.32 0.62
CA LEU A 53 10.10 -5.31 0.00
C LEU A 53 8.63 -5.50 0.37
N ASN A 54 8.14 -6.74 0.44
CA ASN A 54 6.77 -7.00 0.87
C ASN A 54 6.56 -6.64 2.35
N ALA A 55 7.52 -6.95 3.23
CA ALA A 55 7.44 -6.57 4.64
C ALA A 55 7.39 -5.05 4.82
N GLU A 56 8.20 -4.30 4.07
CA GLU A 56 8.15 -2.82 4.08
C GLU A 56 6.81 -2.31 3.52
N LEU A 57 6.26 -2.97 2.49
CA LEU A 57 4.97 -2.58 1.92
C LEU A 57 3.80 -2.85 2.88
N GLU A 58 3.84 -3.97 3.61
CA GLU A 58 2.88 -4.29 4.67
C GLU A 58 3.00 -3.30 5.83
N HIS A 59 4.22 -2.92 6.21
CA HIS A 59 4.44 -1.88 7.20
C HIS A 59 3.87 -0.53 6.73
N LEU A 60 4.14 -0.13 5.49
CA LEU A 60 3.55 1.08 4.90
C LEU A 60 2.02 1.04 4.92
N ALA A 61 1.42 -0.10 4.56
CA ALA A 61 -0.03 -0.27 4.58
C ALA A 61 -0.60 -0.05 5.99
N SER A 62 0.08 -0.54 7.02
CA SER A 62 -0.31 -0.35 8.44
C SER A 62 -0.24 1.10 8.93
N LEU A 63 0.48 1.97 8.22
CA LEU A 63 0.60 3.39 8.54
C LEU A 63 -0.45 4.26 7.84
N LEU A 64 -1.23 3.69 6.91
CA LEU A 64 -2.27 4.44 6.21
C LEU A 64 -3.43 4.78 7.16
N PRO A 65 -4.10 5.93 6.99
CA PRO A 65 -5.21 6.37 7.84
C PRO A 65 -6.53 5.68 7.43
N PHE A 66 -6.54 4.34 7.39
CA PHE A 66 -7.71 3.52 7.11
C PHE A 66 -7.89 2.43 8.15
N GLU A 67 -9.13 1.95 8.30
CA GLU A 67 -9.43 0.81 9.15
C GLU A 67 -8.75 -0.47 8.65
N GLN A 68 -8.42 -1.39 9.57
CA GLN A 68 -7.77 -2.66 9.21
C GLN A 68 -8.58 -3.50 8.21
N SER A 69 -9.91 -3.40 8.26
CA SER A 69 -10.82 -4.07 7.32
C SER A 69 -10.66 -3.60 5.88
N VAL A 70 -10.27 -2.34 5.68
CA VAL A 70 -9.95 -1.75 4.38
C VAL A 70 -8.54 -2.15 3.99
N ILE A 71 -7.56 -1.94 4.88
CA ILE A 71 -6.14 -2.24 4.63
C ILE A 71 -5.96 -3.71 4.18
N ALA A 72 -6.64 -4.65 4.81
CA ALA A 72 -6.56 -6.07 4.48
C ALA A 72 -7.02 -6.43 3.05
N LYS A 73 -7.79 -5.55 2.40
CA LYS A 73 -8.30 -5.75 1.03
C LYS A 73 -7.46 -5.04 -0.03
N LEU A 74 -6.54 -4.15 0.38
CA LEU A 74 -5.75 -3.35 -0.55
C LEU A 74 -4.73 -4.22 -1.31
N ASP A 75 -4.65 -4.00 -2.61
CA ASP A 75 -3.58 -4.54 -3.43
C ASP A 75 -2.32 -3.67 -3.33
N LYS A 76 -1.20 -4.17 -3.87
CA LYS A 76 0.10 -3.48 -3.77
C LYS A 76 0.11 -2.10 -4.42
N LEU A 77 -0.60 -1.96 -5.54
CA LEU A 77 -0.66 -0.69 -6.26
C LEU A 77 -1.53 0.31 -5.48
N SER A 78 -2.66 -0.11 -4.91
CA SER A 78 -3.49 0.76 -4.09
C SER A 78 -2.77 1.22 -2.82
N ILE A 79 -1.98 0.37 -2.15
CA ILE A 79 -1.18 0.79 -0.99
C ILE A 79 -0.24 1.94 -1.39
N LEU A 80 0.49 1.79 -2.50
CA LEU A 80 1.41 2.83 -2.97
C LEU A 80 0.67 4.11 -3.40
N ARG A 81 -0.43 3.96 -4.15
CA ARG A 81 -1.30 5.06 -4.59
C ARG A 81 -1.80 5.88 -3.40
N LEU A 82 -2.38 5.21 -2.40
CA LEU A 82 -2.93 5.85 -1.20
C LEU A 82 -1.84 6.49 -0.34
N ALA A 83 -0.66 5.86 -0.23
CA ALA A 83 0.47 6.46 0.48
C ALA A 83 0.94 7.76 -0.18
N VAL A 84 1.06 7.78 -1.52
CA VAL A 84 1.43 8.99 -2.26
C VAL A 84 0.33 10.06 -2.14
N SER A 85 -0.93 9.67 -2.28
CA SER A 85 -2.09 10.57 -2.10
C SER A 85 -2.07 11.24 -0.73
N TYR A 86 -1.87 10.46 0.35
CA TYR A 86 -1.77 10.98 1.71
C TYR A 86 -0.60 11.97 1.87
N LEU A 87 0.58 11.65 1.33
CA LEU A 87 1.73 12.53 1.42
C LEU A 87 1.52 13.85 0.66
N ARG A 88 0.88 13.82 -0.52
CA ARG A 88 0.52 15.03 -1.28
C ARG A 88 -0.47 15.88 -0.50
N MET A 89 -1.52 15.26 0.02
CA MET A 89 -2.54 15.93 0.82
C MET A 89 -1.94 16.58 2.06
N LYS A 90 -1.15 15.82 2.82
CA LYS A 90 -0.45 16.31 4.01
C LYS A 90 0.47 17.48 3.68
N GLY A 91 1.27 17.37 2.61
CA GLY A 91 2.16 18.45 2.17
C GLY A 91 1.41 19.72 1.79
N TYR A 92 0.28 19.58 1.08
CA TYR A 92 -0.56 20.71 0.67
C TYR A 92 -1.15 21.47 1.86
N PHE A 93 -1.78 20.77 2.81
CA PHE A 93 -2.36 21.42 3.99
C PHE A 93 -1.31 21.96 4.96
N GLN A 94 -0.13 21.32 5.03
CA GLN A 94 0.99 21.87 5.78
C GLN A 94 1.45 23.20 5.18
N ALA A 95 1.61 23.30 3.86
CA ALA A 95 1.97 24.54 3.19
C ALA A 95 0.96 25.67 3.45
N LEU A 96 -0.35 25.37 3.34
CA LEU A 96 -1.41 26.34 3.65
C LEU A 96 -1.38 26.85 5.09
N SER A 97 -0.95 26.02 6.04
CA SER A 97 -0.85 26.40 7.46
C SER A 97 0.28 27.41 7.72
N TYR A 98 1.36 27.36 6.92
CA TYR A 98 2.45 28.33 7.02
C TYR A 98 2.08 29.70 6.44
N ASP A 99 1.29 29.73 5.38
CA ASP A 99 0.84 30.98 4.75
C ASP A 99 -0.30 31.67 5.53
N HIS A 100 -1.03 30.92 6.37
CA HIS A 100 -2.13 31.43 7.18
C HIS A 100 -2.00 31.00 8.66
N PRO A 101 -1.33 31.79 9.53
CA PRO A 101 -1.07 31.43 10.93
C PRO A 101 -2.34 31.31 11.82
N MET A 102 -3.52 31.64 11.31
CA MET A 102 -4.79 31.40 12.01
C MET A 102 -5.12 29.90 12.18
N LEU A 103 -4.60 29.02 11.32
CA LEU A 103 -4.80 27.55 11.44
C LEU A 103 -3.97 26.92 12.57
N GLU A 104 -2.78 27.48 12.85
CA GLU A 104 -1.94 27.07 13.99
C GLU A 104 -2.65 27.27 15.33
N GLN A 105 -3.48 28.32 15.44
CA GLN A 105 -4.21 28.62 16.67
C GLN A 105 -5.22 27.51 17.03
N HIS A 106 -5.81 26.82 16.05
CA HIS A 106 -6.69 25.67 16.30
C HIS A 106 -5.93 24.42 16.79
N ARG A 107 -4.69 24.21 16.33
CA ARG A 107 -3.83 23.13 16.88
C ARG A 107 -3.37 23.42 18.29
N LEU A 108 -3.03 24.67 18.62
CA LEU A 108 -2.61 25.06 19.97
C LEU A 108 -3.74 24.96 21.00
N VAL A 109 -4.99 25.23 20.60
CA VAL A 109 -6.17 25.00 21.45
C VAL A 109 -6.30 23.51 21.80
N SER A 110 -6.08 22.60 20.84
CA SER A 110 -6.10 21.15 21.10
C SER A 110 -5.00 20.68 22.07
N HIS A 111 -3.84 21.35 22.10
CA HIS A 111 -2.75 21.01 23.04
C HIS A 111 -2.92 21.61 24.44
N LEU A 112 -3.62 22.75 24.58
CA LEU A 112 -3.85 23.41 25.88
C LEU A 112 -4.97 22.77 26.70
N TYR A 113 -5.93 22.11 26.03
CA TYR A 113 -6.92 21.27 26.69
C TYR A 113 -6.45 19.82 26.62
N HIS A 114 -5.93 19.30 27.72
CA HIS A 114 -5.58 17.89 27.92
C HIS A 114 -6.83 16.97 27.88
N CYS A 115 -7.62 17.04 26.82
CA CYS A 115 -8.75 16.17 26.56
C CYS A 115 -8.25 14.93 25.79
N PRO A 116 -8.59 13.70 26.22
CA PRO A 116 -8.22 12.46 25.50
C PRO A 116 -8.95 12.28 24.16
N LEU A 117 -9.86 13.20 23.84
CA LEU A 117 -10.64 13.22 22.60
C LEU A 117 -10.10 14.37 21.75
N ASP A 118 -9.59 14.04 20.56
CA ASP A 118 -9.12 15.03 19.60
C ASP A 118 -10.33 15.84 19.12
N ILE A 119 -10.59 16.99 19.75
CA ILE A 119 -11.79 17.82 19.53
C ILE A 119 -11.94 18.16 18.04
N VAL A 120 -10.82 18.32 17.33
CA VAL A 120 -10.77 18.58 15.88
C VAL A 120 -11.31 17.39 15.07
N GLN A 121 -11.02 16.16 15.49
CA GLN A 121 -11.56 14.97 14.84
C GLN A 121 -13.07 14.85 15.09
N LEU A 122 -13.52 15.13 16.31
CA LEU A 122 -14.93 15.11 16.66
C LEU A 122 -15.74 16.20 15.93
N GLU A 123 -15.18 17.41 15.81
CA GLU A 123 -15.78 18.51 15.04
C GLU A 123 -15.86 18.18 13.56
N GLY A 124 -14.82 17.56 12.99
CA GLY A 124 -14.82 17.09 11.61
C GLY A 124 -15.94 16.07 11.34
N GLU A 125 -16.11 15.09 12.23
CA GLU A 125 -17.18 14.10 12.09
C GLU A 125 -18.57 14.70 12.27
N ALA A 126 -18.77 15.56 13.27
CA ALA A 126 -20.04 16.27 13.47
C ALA A 126 -20.38 17.19 12.28
N SER A 127 -19.37 17.85 11.70
CA SER A 127 -19.53 18.67 10.50
C SER A 127 -19.94 17.84 9.29
N LEU A 128 -19.34 16.66 9.12
CA LEU A 128 -19.74 15.74 8.05
C LEU A 128 -21.12 15.12 8.27
N GLN A 129 -21.56 14.94 9.51
CA GLN A 129 -22.92 14.49 9.83
C GLN A 129 -23.96 15.60 9.60
N ALA A 130 -23.61 16.84 9.92
CA ALA A 130 -24.45 18.01 9.66
C ALA A 130 -24.52 18.33 8.16
N LEU A 131 -23.45 18.03 7.42
CA LEU A 131 -23.42 18.08 5.97
C LEU A 131 -24.28 16.96 5.41
N ASN A 132 -25.48 17.30 4.93
CA ASN A 132 -26.37 16.35 4.25
C ASN A 132 -25.86 16.06 2.82
N GLY A 133 -24.59 15.66 2.70
CA GLY A 133 -23.85 15.42 1.46
C GLY A 133 -22.42 14.92 1.72
N PHE A 134 -21.53 15.19 0.78
CA PHE A 134 -20.11 14.84 0.85
C PHE A 134 -19.25 15.95 0.28
N ILE A 135 -17.98 15.98 0.69
CA ILE A 135 -16.97 16.87 0.13
C ILE A 135 -16.11 16.06 -0.84
N PHE A 136 -15.89 16.61 -2.02
CA PHE A 136 -15.11 16.02 -3.10
C PHE A 136 -14.17 17.09 -3.66
N ILE A 137 -12.87 16.85 -3.56
CA ILE A 137 -11.83 17.80 -3.96
C ILE A 137 -11.12 17.19 -5.17
N VAL A 138 -11.16 17.89 -6.29
CA VAL A 138 -10.55 17.49 -7.56
C VAL A 138 -9.48 18.51 -7.94
N SER A 139 -8.34 18.04 -8.42
CA SER A 139 -7.32 18.90 -9.01
C SER A 139 -7.69 19.30 -10.44
N CYS A 140 -6.97 20.29 -10.98
CA CYS A 140 -7.26 20.84 -12.32
C CYS A 140 -7.03 19.85 -13.47
N ASP A 141 -6.28 18.78 -13.23
CA ASP A 141 -6.06 17.65 -14.15
C ASP A 141 -7.15 16.57 -14.03
N GLY A 142 -8.17 16.77 -13.20
CA GLY A 142 -9.29 15.85 -13.05
C GLY A 142 -9.02 14.68 -12.09
N GLU A 143 -7.95 14.73 -11.31
CA GLU A 143 -7.64 13.70 -10.32
C GLU A 143 -8.38 13.97 -8.99
N VAL A 144 -8.91 12.93 -8.36
CA VAL A 144 -9.55 13.01 -7.04
C VAL A 144 -8.46 13.24 -5.98
N PHE A 145 -8.29 14.49 -5.56
CA PHE A 145 -7.28 14.88 -4.59
C PHE A 145 -7.63 14.43 -3.16
N SER A 146 -8.90 14.58 -2.77
CA SER A 146 -9.42 14.14 -1.48
C SER A 146 -10.94 14.00 -1.51
N VAL A 147 -11.49 13.09 -0.72
CA VAL A 147 -12.93 12.88 -0.60
C VAL A 147 -13.28 12.45 0.82
N CYS A 148 -14.44 12.86 1.35
CA CYS A 148 -14.88 12.45 2.69
C CYS A 148 -15.53 11.06 2.69
N LYS A 149 -15.47 10.37 3.84
CA LYS A 149 -16.06 9.03 4.03
C LYS A 149 -17.55 8.93 3.69
N THR A 150 -18.30 10.03 3.80
CA THR A 150 -19.74 10.05 3.49
C THR A 150 -20.04 9.82 2.00
N VAL A 151 -19.07 9.95 1.10
CA VAL A 151 -19.25 9.66 -0.34
C VAL A 151 -19.80 8.25 -0.59
N GLU A 152 -19.41 7.28 0.23
CA GLU A 152 -19.88 5.89 0.11
C GLU A 152 -21.39 5.79 0.35
N HIS A 153 -21.95 6.60 1.25
CA HIS A 153 -23.38 6.62 1.51
C HIS A 153 -24.19 7.19 0.34
N TYR A 154 -23.65 8.19 -0.37
CA TYR A 154 -24.37 8.91 -1.43
C TYR A 154 -24.13 8.30 -2.82
N LEU A 155 -22.89 7.88 -3.12
CA LEU A 155 -22.49 7.39 -4.44
C LEU A 155 -22.17 5.89 -4.47
N GLY A 156 -22.02 5.23 -3.31
CA GLY A 156 -21.66 3.81 -3.22
C GLY A 156 -20.18 3.51 -3.46
N PHE A 157 -19.35 4.52 -3.70
CA PHE A 157 -17.90 4.35 -3.86
C PHE A 157 -17.19 4.38 -2.50
N HIS A 158 -16.36 3.37 -2.26
CA HIS A 158 -15.49 3.39 -1.09
C HIS A 158 -14.34 4.39 -1.30
N GLN A 159 -14.02 5.18 -0.28
CA GLN A 159 -13.02 6.26 -0.35
C GLN A 159 -11.66 5.77 -0.89
N SER A 160 -11.19 4.60 -0.44
CA SER A 160 -9.92 4.01 -0.89
C SER A 160 -9.86 3.73 -2.39
N ASP A 161 -11.00 3.52 -3.02
CA ASP A 161 -11.07 3.03 -4.40
C ASP A 161 -10.97 4.20 -5.38
N ILE A 162 -11.52 5.36 -5.00
CA ILE A 162 -11.62 6.55 -5.85
C ILE A 162 -10.55 7.61 -5.57
N LEU A 163 -9.90 7.61 -4.40
CA LEU A 163 -8.82 8.56 -4.12
C LEU A 163 -7.69 8.47 -5.16
N HIS A 164 -7.19 9.58 -5.68
CA HIS A 164 -6.11 9.59 -6.66
C HIS A 164 -6.42 8.80 -7.95
N GLN A 165 -7.70 8.69 -8.30
CA GLN A 165 -8.18 8.24 -9.60
C GLN A 165 -8.64 9.44 -10.42
N SER A 166 -8.88 9.24 -11.71
CA SER A 166 -9.54 10.25 -12.54
C SER A 166 -11.02 10.35 -12.18
N VAL A 167 -11.51 11.55 -11.91
CA VAL A 167 -12.95 11.80 -11.69
C VAL A 167 -13.77 11.44 -12.93
N MET A 168 -13.17 11.45 -14.11
CA MET A 168 -13.83 11.09 -15.37
C MET A 168 -14.20 9.61 -15.43
N GLU A 169 -13.60 8.75 -14.59
CA GLU A 169 -14.01 7.35 -14.46
C GLU A 169 -15.29 7.19 -13.61
N LEU A 170 -15.70 8.24 -12.90
CA LEU A 170 -16.85 8.25 -11.99
C LEU A 170 -18.07 8.93 -12.60
N ILE A 171 -17.85 9.80 -13.59
CA ILE A 171 -18.89 10.59 -14.25
C ILE A 171 -19.36 9.85 -15.50
N HIS A 172 -20.64 10.00 -15.85
CA HIS A 172 -21.18 9.42 -17.07
C HIS A 172 -20.53 10.06 -18.30
N SER A 173 -20.25 9.29 -19.35
CA SER A 173 -19.50 9.78 -20.52
C SER A 173 -20.19 10.88 -21.33
N GLU A 174 -21.47 11.15 -21.06
CA GLU A 174 -22.26 12.18 -21.72
C GLU A 174 -22.33 13.50 -20.93
N ASP A 175 -21.81 13.51 -19.69
CA ASP A 175 -21.70 14.69 -18.82
C ASP A 175 -20.27 15.27 -18.86
#